data_AF-A0A1F5Z030-F1
#
_entry.id   AF-A0A1F5Z030-F1
#
_cell.length_a   1.000
_cell.length_b   1.000
_cell.length_c   1.000
_cell.angle_alpha   90.00
_cell.angle_beta   90.00
_cell.angle_gamma   90.00
#
_symmetry.space_group_name_H-M   'P 1'
#
loop_
_entity.id
_entity.type
_entity.pdbx_description
1 polymer ?
#
loop_
_entity_poly.entity_id
_entity_poly.type
_entity_poly.pdbx_seq_one_letter_code
_entity_poly.pdbx_strand_id
1 'polypeptide(L)'
;MTQIIKSNPIVVDVETQLTFQEAGNDLKKLKVSLAGVYDFKSDKFCAFRENELDKLFRMMEHASQVIGFNIKKFDLPVLAPYYRGNIRQFETVDLLELVEKNLGYRVSLDSLAGSTLGLKKSGHGLMAINYFRQGDWQKLESYCLDDVRITRDLYSYVLTNKKVIIRTGSVLKDLPMEIIIKPKKDKSVSLSLPF
;
A
#
# COMPACT_ATOMS: atom_id res chain seq x y z
N MET A 1 17.79 22.74 -18.87
CA MET A 1 17.92 21.28 -18.65
C MET A 1 17.08 20.92 -17.44
N THR A 2 15.91 20.31 -17.65
CA THR A 2 15.06 19.84 -16.55
C THR A 2 15.71 18.59 -15.97
N GLN A 3 16.19 18.66 -14.74
CA GLN A 3 16.70 17.49 -14.02
C GLN A 3 15.57 16.46 -13.95
N ILE A 4 15.73 15.32 -14.63
CA ILE A 4 14.76 14.22 -14.53
C ILE A 4 14.83 13.72 -13.09
N ILE A 5 13.77 13.97 -12.31
CA ILE A 5 13.66 13.49 -10.93
C ILE A 5 13.64 11.96 -10.99
N LYS A 6 14.75 11.32 -10.60
CA LYS A 6 14.83 9.86 -10.51
C LYS A 6 14.05 9.40 -9.28
N SER A 7 12.78 9.05 -9.49
CA SER A 7 11.91 8.46 -8.46
C SER A 7 11.74 6.97 -8.74
N ASN A 8 11.88 6.15 -7.70
CA ASN A 8 11.67 4.70 -7.75
C ASN A 8 10.73 4.34 -6.58
N PRO A 9 9.43 4.65 -6.68
CA PRO A 9 8.50 4.30 -5.63
C PRO A 9 8.18 2.81 -5.66
N ILE A 10 7.63 2.31 -4.56
CA ILE A 10 7.03 0.98 -4.50
C ILE A 10 5.59 1.11 -4.00
N VAL A 11 4.73 0.19 -4.42
CA VAL A 11 3.39 0.03 -3.84
C VAL A 11 3.44 -1.15 -2.87
N VAL A 12 2.80 -1.03 -1.71
CA VAL A 12 2.74 -2.04 -0.67
C VAL A 12 1.31 -2.21 -0.18
N ASP A 13 0.93 -3.46 0.06
CA ASP A 13 -0.28 -3.87 0.76
C ASP A 13 0.05 -5.05 1.69
N VAL A 14 -0.67 -5.17 2.81
CA VAL A 14 -0.41 -6.16 3.85
C VAL A 14 -1.68 -6.91 4.25
N GLU A 15 -1.59 -8.22 4.21
CA GLU A 15 -2.58 -9.14 4.76
C GLU A 15 -2.18 -9.63 6.15
N THR A 16 -3.17 -9.93 6.99
CA THR A 16 -2.95 -10.29 8.39
C THR A 16 -3.25 -11.76 8.69
N GLN A 17 -2.70 -12.26 9.79
CA GLN A 17 -2.98 -13.62 10.27
C GLN A 17 -4.23 -13.66 11.15
N LEU A 18 -4.46 -12.59 11.91
CA LEU A 18 -5.53 -12.46 12.89
C LEU A 18 -6.54 -11.41 12.43
N THR A 19 -7.77 -11.60 12.86
CA THR A 19 -8.83 -10.60 12.78
C THR A 19 -8.62 -9.52 13.85
N PHE A 20 -9.28 -8.36 13.68
CA PHE A 20 -9.29 -7.31 14.70
C PHE A 20 -9.77 -7.82 16.07
N GLN A 21 -10.79 -8.68 16.08
CA GLN A 21 -11.32 -9.26 17.32
C GLN A 21 -10.27 -10.11 18.03
N GLU A 22 -9.58 -10.98 17.31
CA GLU A 22 -8.51 -11.85 17.85
C GLU A 22 -7.31 -11.05 18.35
N ALA A 23 -6.99 -9.94 17.69
CA ALA A 23 -5.93 -9.02 18.08
C ALA A 23 -6.34 -8.03 19.18
N GLY A 24 -7.59 -8.07 19.66
CA GLY A 24 -8.09 -7.12 20.66
C GLY A 24 -8.13 -5.67 20.15
N ASN A 25 -8.40 -5.47 18.87
CA ASN A 25 -8.36 -4.19 18.15
C ASN A 25 -6.99 -3.49 18.15
N ASP A 26 -5.90 -4.23 18.40
CA ASP A 26 -4.54 -3.71 18.33
C ASP A 26 -3.88 -4.13 17.01
N LEU A 27 -3.63 -3.14 16.13
CA LEU A 27 -3.00 -3.37 14.82
C LEU A 27 -1.65 -4.08 14.92
N LYS A 28 -0.88 -3.81 15.99
CA LYS A 28 0.44 -4.43 16.19
C LYS A 28 0.37 -5.92 16.50
N LYS A 29 -0.81 -6.41 16.91
CA LYS A 29 -1.02 -7.82 17.26
C LYS A 29 -1.58 -8.63 16.11
N LEU A 30 -1.98 -8.00 15.00
CA LEU A 30 -2.63 -8.68 13.87
C LEU A 30 -1.73 -9.73 13.20
N LYS A 31 -0.40 -9.53 13.27
CA LYS A 31 0.65 -10.27 12.56
C LYS A 31 0.48 -10.26 11.04
N VAL A 32 1.58 -10.31 10.31
CA VAL A 32 1.56 -10.32 8.84
C VAL A 32 1.44 -11.75 8.33
N SER A 33 0.47 -12.03 7.47
CA SER A 33 0.42 -13.31 6.72
C SER A 33 1.19 -13.18 5.41
N LEU A 34 0.98 -12.07 4.68
CA LEU A 34 1.64 -11.76 3.42
C LEU A 34 1.77 -10.24 3.25
N ALA A 35 2.84 -9.78 2.62
CA ALA A 35 2.97 -8.43 2.10
C ALA A 35 3.20 -8.48 0.58
N GLY A 36 2.32 -7.83 -0.17
CA GLY A 36 2.42 -7.68 -1.61
C GLY A 36 3.14 -6.39 -1.96
N VAL A 37 3.96 -6.42 -3.02
CA VAL A 37 4.73 -5.27 -3.49
C VAL A 37 4.70 -5.17 -5.00
N TYR A 38 4.61 -3.94 -5.51
CA TYR A 38 5.00 -3.63 -6.89
C TYR A 38 6.14 -2.62 -6.89
N ASP A 39 7.23 -2.96 -7.59
CA ASP A 39 8.42 -2.12 -7.72
C ASP A 39 8.48 -1.44 -9.08
N PHE A 40 8.34 -0.11 -9.11
CA PHE A 40 8.42 0.67 -10.34
C PHE A 40 9.81 0.65 -10.99
N LYS A 41 10.87 0.36 -10.23
CA LYS A 41 12.23 0.30 -10.80
C LYS A 41 12.42 -0.93 -11.68
N SER A 42 11.87 -2.07 -11.25
CA SER A 42 12.02 -3.35 -11.96
C SER A 42 10.80 -3.79 -12.74
N ASP A 43 9.67 -3.07 -12.61
CA ASP A 43 8.37 -3.41 -13.18
C ASP A 43 7.91 -4.83 -12.79
N LYS A 44 8.00 -5.14 -11.49
CA LYS A 44 7.70 -6.48 -10.98
C LYS A 44 6.82 -6.44 -9.75
N PHE A 45 5.97 -7.47 -9.66
CA PHE A 45 5.27 -7.85 -8.45
C PHE A 45 6.11 -8.84 -7.65
N CYS A 46 6.10 -8.66 -6.33
CA CYS A 46 6.74 -9.54 -5.36
C CYS A 46 5.78 -9.77 -4.20
N ALA A 47 5.83 -10.94 -3.58
CA ALA A 47 5.13 -11.22 -2.34
C ALA A 47 6.12 -11.74 -1.29
N PHE A 48 5.93 -11.34 -0.05
CA PHE A 48 6.78 -11.71 1.08
C PHE A 48 5.93 -12.26 2.21
N ARG A 49 6.24 -13.48 2.66
CA ARG A 49 5.62 -14.02 3.88
C ARG A 49 6.25 -13.41 5.12
N GLU A 50 5.67 -13.68 6.29
CA GLU A 50 6.12 -13.14 7.58
C GLU A 50 7.64 -13.28 7.82
N ASN A 51 8.22 -14.43 7.46
CA ASN A 51 9.64 -14.72 7.63
C ASN A 51 10.55 -14.07 6.58
N GLU A 52 9.99 -13.34 5.61
CA GLU A 52 10.70 -12.67 4.52
C GLU A 52 10.56 -11.15 4.56
N LEU A 53 9.96 -10.59 5.62
CA LEU A 53 9.73 -9.14 5.75
C LEU A 53 11.04 -8.33 5.80
N ASP A 54 12.17 -8.96 6.11
CA ASP A 54 13.49 -8.33 5.99
C ASP A 54 13.81 -7.92 4.53
N LYS A 55 13.31 -8.66 3.53
CA LYS A 55 13.43 -8.29 2.12
C LYS A 55 12.53 -7.10 1.78
N LEU A 56 11.28 -7.12 2.28
CA LEU A 56 10.34 -5.99 2.15
C LEU A 56 10.94 -4.70 2.72
N PHE A 57 11.48 -4.74 3.94
CA PHE A 57 12.04 -3.55 4.58
C PHE A 57 13.23 -2.98 3.80
N ARG A 58 14.10 -3.85 3.26
CA ARG A 58 15.18 -3.41 2.36
C ARG A 58 14.64 -2.70 1.12
N MET A 59 13.54 -3.17 0.54
CA MET A 59 12.89 -2.47 -0.57
C MET A 59 12.33 -1.11 -0.14
N MET A 60 11.62 -1.04 0.98
CA MET A 60 11.06 0.21 1.52
C MET A 60 12.15 1.25 1.83
N GLU A 61 13.29 0.82 2.37
CA GLU A 61 14.45 1.68 2.68
C GLU A 61 15.13 2.25 1.44
N HIS A 62 15.08 1.52 0.32
CA HIS A 62 15.69 1.93 -0.93
C HIS A 62 14.73 2.63 -1.91
N ALA A 63 13.43 2.60 -1.65
CA ALA A 63 12.41 3.28 -2.42
C ALA A 63 12.46 4.80 -2.23
N SER A 64 12.05 5.56 -3.24
CA SER A 64 11.85 7.01 -3.08
C SER A 64 10.61 7.33 -2.25
N GLN A 65 9.54 6.54 -2.45
CA GLN A 65 8.28 6.63 -1.73
C GLN A 65 7.67 5.23 -1.58
N VAL A 66 6.96 5.01 -0.46
CA VAL A 66 6.11 3.83 -0.25
C VAL A 66 4.66 4.26 -0.45
N ILE A 67 3.98 3.64 -1.40
CA ILE A 67 2.60 3.95 -1.77
C ILE A 67 1.70 2.84 -1.21
N GLY A 68 0.54 3.19 -0.69
CA GLY A 68 -0.48 2.22 -0.33
C GLY A 68 -1.85 2.86 -0.17
N PHE A 69 -2.83 2.06 0.24
CA PHE A 69 -4.20 2.51 0.46
C PHE A 69 -4.56 2.32 1.93
N ASN A 70 -4.71 3.40 2.70
CA ASN A 70 -4.82 3.37 4.18
C ASN A 70 -3.52 2.91 4.89
N ILE A 71 -2.40 2.85 4.17
CA ILE A 71 -1.08 2.40 4.62
C ILE A 71 -0.59 3.06 5.91
N LYS A 72 -0.86 4.35 6.12
CA LYS A 72 -0.41 5.04 7.34
C LYS A 72 -1.18 4.61 8.58
N LYS A 73 -2.46 4.29 8.42
CA LYS A 73 -3.38 3.96 9.51
C LYS A 73 -3.57 2.45 9.69
N PHE A 74 -3.04 1.61 8.79
CA PHE A 74 -3.18 0.15 8.85
C PHE A 74 -1.85 -0.59 8.67
N ASP A 75 -1.32 -0.66 7.45
CA ASP A 75 -0.18 -1.51 7.09
C ASP A 75 1.10 -1.14 7.86
N LEU A 76 1.47 0.14 7.94
CA LEU A 76 2.65 0.56 8.69
C LEU A 76 2.53 0.23 10.20
N PRO A 77 1.40 0.49 10.87
CA PRO A 77 1.16 -0.04 12.22
C PRO A 77 1.29 -1.57 12.35
N VAL A 78 0.81 -2.34 11.38
CA VAL A 78 0.90 -3.82 11.36
C VAL A 78 2.34 -4.28 11.17
N LEU A 79 3.12 -3.61 10.31
CA LEU A 79 4.53 -3.89 10.06
C LEU A 79 5.46 -3.42 11.19
N ALA A 80 5.01 -2.48 12.02
CA ALA A 80 5.81 -1.84 13.06
C ALA A 80 6.54 -2.81 14.01
N PRO A 81 5.93 -3.92 14.49
CA PRO A 81 6.61 -4.88 15.37
C PRO A 81 7.78 -5.63 14.70
N TYR A 82 7.78 -5.70 13.37
CA TYR A 82 8.78 -6.44 12.59
C TYR A 82 9.96 -5.56 12.17
N TYR A 83 9.80 -4.24 12.17
CA TYR A 83 10.82 -3.31 11.73
C TYR A 83 11.67 -2.78 12.89
N ARG A 84 13.00 -2.88 12.78
CA ARG A 84 13.93 -2.44 13.85
C ARG A 84 14.02 -0.93 14.00
N GLY A 85 13.75 -0.18 12.94
CA GLY A 85 13.81 1.28 12.93
C GLY A 85 12.46 1.94 13.22
N ASN A 86 12.40 3.26 13.02
CA ASN A 86 11.13 3.97 13.08
C ASN A 86 10.33 3.72 11.79
N ILE A 87 9.28 2.88 11.85
CA ILE A 87 8.41 2.58 10.70
C ILE A 87 7.76 3.82 10.07
N ARG A 88 7.58 4.90 10.83
CA ARG A 88 7.00 6.16 10.33
C ARG A 88 8.00 7.04 9.57
N GLN A 89 9.28 6.62 9.47
CA GLN A 89 10.31 7.37 8.75
C GLN A 89 10.18 7.26 7.22
N PHE A 90 9.42 6.29 6.73
CA PHE A 90 9.25 6.06 5.29
C PHE A 90 8.44 7.20 4.66
N GLU A 91 8.94 7.71 3.53
CA GLU A 91 8.22 8.71 2.73
C GLU A 91 6.98 8.04 2.11
N THR A 92 5.83 8.26 2.73
CA THR A 92 4.62 7.47 2.44
C THR A 92 3.55 8.29 1.71
N VAL A 93 3.01 7.74 0.62
CA VAL A 93 1.83 8.24 -0.08
C VAL A 93 0.65 7.34 0.25
N ASP A 94 -0.31 7.87 0.99
CA ASP A 94 -1.54 7.14 1.34
C ASP A 94 -2.68 7.65 0.46
N LEU A 95 -3.12 6.83 -0.50
CA LEU A 95 -4.14 7.24 -1.46
C LEU A 95 -5.49 7.50 -0.80
N LEU A 96 -5.84 6.75 0.26
CA LEU A 96 -7.09 6.97 0.98
C LEU A 96 -7.07 8.29 1.75
N GLU A 97 -5.94 8.62 2.38
CA GLU A 97 -5.77 9.91 3.06
C GLU A 97 -5.94 11.09 2.09
N LEU A 98 -5.36 10.99 0.88
CA LEU A 98 -5.48 12.03 -0.14
C LEU A 98 -6.91 12.18 -0.66
N VAL A 99 -7.64 11.07 -0.82
CA VAL A 99 -9.07 11.11 -1.18
C VAL A 99 -9.89 11.70 -0.04
N GLU A 100 -9.72 11.20 1.19
CA GLU A 100 -10.43 11.65 2.40
C GLU A 100 -10.25 13.17 2.61
N LYS A 101 -9.05 13.71 2.37
CA LYS A 101 -8.76 15.14 2.48
C LYS A 101 -9.60 16.01 1.54
N ASN A 102 -9.87 15.54 0.31
CA ASN A 102 -10.65 16.29 -0.69
C ASN A 102 -12.16 15.98 -0.61
N LEU A 103 -12.52 14.78 -0.15
CA LEU A 103 -13.88 14.28 -0.16
C LEU A 103 -14.62 14.46 1.18
N GLY A 104 -13.89 14.51 2.29
CA GLY A 104 -14.43 14.62 3.66
C GLY A 104 -14.90 13.30 4.28
N TYR A 105 -14.83 12.18 3.55
CA TYR A 105 -15.15 10.84 4.05
C TYR A 105 -14.32 9.77 3.34
N ARG A 106 -14.28 8.58 3.94
CA ARG A 106 -13.51 7.42 3.45
C ARG A 106 -14.30 6.63 2.41
N VAL A 107 -13.58 6.05 1.45
CA VAL A 107 -14.11 5.10 0.45
C VAL A 107 -13.28 3.82 0.47
N SER A 108 -13.85 2.70 0.01
CA SER A 108 -13.07 1.47 -0.18
C SER A 108 -12.21 1.53 -1.45
N LEU A 109 -11.14 0.73 -1.49
CA LEU A 109 -10.30 0.55 -2.68
C LEU A 109 -11.15 0.13 -3.87
N ASP A 110 -11.97 -0.91 -3.72
CA ASP A 110 -12.93 -1.39 -4.72
C ASP A 110 -13.82 -0.29 -5.29
N SER A 111 -14.39 0.55 -4.41
CA SER A 111 -15.32 1.60 -4.84
C SER A 111 -14.59 2.66 -5.66
N LEU A 112 -13.40 3.08 -5.23
CA LEU A 112 -12.62 4.10 -5.90
C LEU A 112 -12.06 3.59 -7.24
N ALA A 113 -11.55 2.35 -7.23
CA ALA A 113 -11.05 1.68 -8.40
C ALA A 113 -12.15 1.42 -9.43
N GLY A 114 -13.33 0.99 -8.98
CA GLY A 114 -14.46 0.77 -9.88
C GLY A 114 -14.94 2.05 -10.57
N SER A 115 -15.00 3.18 -9.85
CA SER A 115 -15.37 4.46 -10.46
C SER A 115 -14.26 5.07 -11.31
N THR A 116 -12.99 4.92 -10.93
CA THR A 116 -11.85 5.57 -11.61
C THR A 116 -11.32 4.76 -12.79
N LEU A 117 -11.20 3.45 -12.63
CA LEU A 117 -10.56 2.54 -13.58
C LEU A 117 -11.58 1.68 -14.35
N GLY A 118 -12.88 1.77 -14.03
CA GLY A 118 -13.92 0.95 -14.63
C GLY A 118 -13.87 -0.52 -14.24
N LEU A 119 -13.14 -0.86 -13.16
CA LEU A 119 -13.03 -2.23 -12.67
C LEU A 119 -14.36 -2.70 -12.06
N LYS A 120 -14.72 -3.96 -12.30
CA LYS A 120 -15.85 -4.59 -11.60
C LYS A 120 -15.40 -5.02 -10.22
N LYS A 121 -16.29 -4.93 -9.22
CA LYS A 121 -16.04 -5.44 -7.85
C LYS A 121 -15.59 -6.90 -7.92
N SER A 122 -14.40 -7.22 -7.41
CA SER A 122 -13.90 -8.60 -7.31
C SER A 122 -14.41 -9.32 -6.06
N GLY A 123 -14.80 -8.59 -5.01
CA GLY A 123 -15.57 -9.10 -3.88
C GLY A 123 -14.77 -9.56 -2.65
N HIS A 124 -15.30 -9.13 -1.50
CA HIS A 124 -15.14 -9.58 -0.10
C HIS A 124 -13.76 -9.48 0.59
N GLY A 125 -13.56 -8.36 1.31
CA GLY A 125 -12.45 -8.06 2.23
C GLY A 125 -12.30 -8.95 3.48
N LEU A 126 -12.74 -10.21 3.44
CA LEU A 126 -12.49 -11.23 4.47
C LEU A 126 -11.91 -12.53 3.88
N MET A 127 -11.62 -12.58 2.58
CA MET A 127 -11.10 -13.80 1.96
C MET A 127 -9.65 -14.11 2.36
N ALA A 128 -8.80 -13.09 2.55
CA ALA A 128 -7.38 -13.27 2.82
C ALA A 128 -7.09 -14.05 4.12
N ILE A 129 -7.72 -13.68 5.24
CA ILE A 129 -7.55 -14.41 6.52
C ILE A 129 -8.02 -15.87 6.39
N ASN A 130 -9.09 -16.12 5.61
CA ASN A 130 -9.57 -17.49 5.37
C ASN A 130 -8.57 -18.29 4.53
N TYR A 131 -8.00 -17.71 3.47
CA TYR A 131 -6.96 -18.35 2.68
C TYR A 131 -5.72 -18.66 3.51
N PHE A 132 -5.29 -17.73 4.37
CA PHE A 132 -4.19 -17.97 5.31
C PHE A 132 -4.48 -19.16 6.24
N ARG A 133 -5.65 -19.20 6.88
CA ARG A 133 -6.06 -20.28 7.79
C ARG A 133 -6.14 -21.64 7.10
N GLN A 134 -6.49 -21.66 5.82
CA GLN A 134 -6.55 -22.87 4.99
C GLN A 134 -5.19 -23.27 4.42
N GLY A 135 -4.16 -22.43 4.56
CA GLY A 135 -2.86 -22.62 3.92
C GLY A 135 -2.90 -22.45 2.39
N ASP A 136 -3.95 -21.82 1.85
CA ASP A 136 -4.11 -21.54 0.42
C ASP A 136 -3.28 -20.32 0.01
N TRP A 137 -1.97 -20.51 -0.01
CA TRP A 137 -1.00 -19.44 -0.30
C TRP A 137 -1.16 -18.86 -1.70
N GLN A 138 -1.60 -19.67 -2.67
CA GLN A 138 -1.77 -19.20 -4.04
C GLN A 138 -2.91 -18.19 -4.12
N LYS A 139 -4.05 -18.46 -3.48
CA LYS A 139 -5.16 -17.48 -3.44
C LYS A 139 -4.83 -16.28 -2.58
N LEU A 140 -4.14 -16.46 -1.45
CA LEU A 140 -3.71 -15.34 -0.61
C LEU A 140 -2.78 -14.39 -1.38
N GLU A 141 -1.80 -14.95 -2.10
CA GLU A 141 -0.88 -14.17 -2.93
C GLU A 141 -1.60 -13.49 -4.08
N SER A 142 -2.46 -14.21 -4.80
CA SER A 142 -3.27 -13.61 -5.86
C SER A 142 -4.16 -12.47 -5.36
N TYR A 143 -4.72 -12.61 -4.16
CA TYR A 143 -5.61 -11.60 -3.56
C TYR A 143 -4.83 -10.33 -3.22
N CYS A 144 -3.75 -10.46 -2.43
CA CYS A 144 -2.93 -9.31 -2.04
C CYS A 144 -2.28 -8.62 -3.25
N LEU A 145 -1.77 -9.38 -4.23
CA LEU A 145 -1.19 -8.79 -5.43
C LEU A 145 -2.23 -8.09 -6.31
N ASP A 146 -3.52 -8.47 -6.25
CA ASP A 146 -4.58 -7.74 -6.94
C ASP A 146 -4.81 -6.36 -6.30
N ASP A 147 -4.82 -6.27 -4.96
CA ASP A 147 -4.93 -5.00 -4.24
C ASP A 147 -3.71 -4.09 -4.49
N VAL A 148 -2.50 -4.65 -4.54
CA VAL A 148 -1.28 -3.93 -4.98
C VAL A 148 -1.43 -3.43 -6.41
N ARG A 149 -1.91 -4.27 -7.34
CA ARG A 149 -2.12 -3.91 -8.75
C ARG A 149 -3.12 -2.76 -8.89
N ILE A 150 -4.26 -2.84 -8.20
CA ILE A 150 -5.29 -1.80 -8.19
C ILE A 150 -4.73 -0.49 -7.62
N THR A 151 -4.00 -0.57 -6.50
CA THR A 151 -3.37 0.60 -5.87
C THR A 151 -2.34 1.25 -6.78
N ARG A 152 -1.50 0.46 -7.47
CA ARG A 152 -0.57 0.94 -8.50
C ARG A 152 -1.31 1.63 -9.64
N ASP A 153 -2.38 1.02 -10.15
CA ASP A 153 -3.13 1.53 -11.30
C ASP A 153 -3.81 2.87 -10.95
N LEU A 154 -4.36 2.99 -9.74
CA LEU A 154 -4.88 4.26 -9.20
C LEU A 154 -3.79 5.32 -9.07
N TYR A 155 -2.63 4.96 -8.50
CA TYR A 155 -1.50 5.87 -8.38
C TYR A 155 -1.06 6.41 -9.76
N SER A 156 -0.86 5.53 -10.74
CA SER A 156 -0.51 5.89 -12.12
C SER A 156 -1.57 6.74 -12.80
N TYR A 157 -2.85 6.44 -12.57
CA TYR A 157 -3.96 7.25 -13.07
C TYR A 157 -3.90 8.68 -12.52
N VAL A 158 -3.65 8.84 -11.21
CA VAL A 158 -3.55 10.17 -10.58
C VAL A 158 -2.34 10.94 -11.10
N LEU A 159 -1.19 10.29 -11.30
CA LEU A 159 -0.01 10.95 -11.87
C LEU A 159 -0.27 11.53 -13.27
N THR A 160 -1.08 10.83 -14.08
CA THR A 160 -1.39 11.24 -15.45
C THR A 160 -2.53 12.27 -15.50
N ASN A 161 -3.59 12.04 -14.72
CA ASN A 161 -4.86 12.77 -14.86
C ASN A 161 -5.08 13.84 -13.79
N LYS A 162 -4.28 13.84 -12.70
CA LYS A 162 -4.40 14.76 -11.56
C LYS A 162 -5.78 14.75 -10.90
N LYS A 163 -6.45 13.61 -10.95
CA LYS A 163 -7.78 13.38 -10.39
C LYS A 163 -8.03 11.91 -10.15
N VAL A 164 -9.08 11.62 -9.39
CA VAL A 164 -9.78 10.32 -9.36
C VAL A 164 -11.26 10.55 -9.66
N ILE A 165 -12.01 9.48 -9.89
CA ILE A 165 -13.46 9.56 -10.09
C ILE A 165 -14.13 8.95 -8.87
N ILE A 166 -15.10 9.65 -8.31
CA ILE A 166 -15.91 9.18 -7.19
C ILE A 166 -17.35 8.97 -7.62
N ARG A 167 -18.03 8.01 -7.00
CA ARG A 167 -19.46 7.78 -7.20
C ARG A 167 -20.24 8.36 -6.01
N THR A 168 -21.17 9.27 -6.28
CA THR A 168 -22.10 9.81 -5.31
C THR A 168 -23.52 9.49 -5.77
N GLY A 169 -24.10 8.43 -5.22
CA GLY A 169 -25.36 7.86 -5.71
C GLY A 169 -25.22 7.32 -7.14
N SER A 170 -26.02 7.85 -8.07
CA SER A 170 -25.98 7.49 -9.49
C SER A 170 -24.96 8.31 -10.30
N VAL A 171 -24.36 9.33 -9.72
CA VAL A 171 -23.52 10.30 -10.44
C VAL A 171 -22.04 10.01 -10.21
N LEU A 172 -21.27 10.03 -11.30
CA LEU A 172 -19.81 10.06 -11.26
C LEU A 172 -19.32 11.50 -11.26
N LYS A 173 -18.35 11.81 -10.40
CA LYS A 173 -17.74 13.14 -10.32
C LYS A 173 -16.22 13.02 -10.30
N ASP A 174 -15.56 13.96 -10.96
CA ASP A 174 -14.11 14.14 -10.83
C ASP A 174 -13.79 14.73 -9.46
N LEU A 175 -12.83 14.11 -8.78
CA LEU A 175 -12.24 14.62 -7.54
C LEU A 175 -10.77 14.97 -7.84
N PRO A 176 -10.40 16.27 -7.85
CA PRO A 176 -9.02 16.68 -8.03
C PRO A 176 -8.12 16.03 -6.99
N MET A 177 -6.99 15.49 -7.44
CA MET A 177 -6.03 14.80 -6.57
C MET A 177 -4.65 14.90 -7.20
N GLU A 178 -3.69 15.44 -6.47
CA GLU A 178 -2.31 15.55 -6.92
C GLU A 178 -1.37 14.78 -5.99
N ILE A 179 -0.37 14.15 -6.57
CA ILE A 179 0.67 13.42 -5.85
C ILE A 179 2.00 14.11 -6.11
N ILE A 180 2.66 14.50 -5.02
CA ILE A 180 4.00 15.06 -5.08
C ILE A 180 5.01 13.91 -5.20
N ILE A 181 5.64 13.80 -6.36
CA ILE A 181 6.76 12.88 -6.59
C ILE A 181 7.97 13.40 -5.84
N LYS A 182 8.56 12.56 -4.97
CA LYS A 182 9.79 12.87 -4.25
C LYS A 182 10.97 12.10 -4.85
N PRO A 183 12.16 12.73 -4.98
CA PRO A 183 13.36 11.99 -5.34
C PRO A 183 13.73 10.99 -4.24
N LYS A 184 14.50 9.96 -4.59
CA LYS A 184 15.15 9.13 -3.58
C LYS A 184 16.08 10.02 -2.74
N LYS A 185 15.92 9.99 -1.42
CA LYS A 185 16.90 10.60 -0.52
C LYS A 185 18.11 9.67 -0.46
N ASP A 186 19.29 10.17 -0.83
CA ASP A 186 20.55 9.52 -0.47
C ASP A 186 20.70 9.66 1.05
N LYS A 187 20.20 8.69 1.80
CA LYS A 187 20.60 8.55 3.20
C LYS A 187 22.05 8.08 3.17
N SER A 188 22.99 8.99 3.45
CA SER A 188 24.25 8.58 4.04
C SER A 188 23.90 7.81 5.31
N VAL A 189 23.97 6.48 5.25
CA VAL A 189 23.73 5.64 6.40
C VAL A 189 24.88 5.92 7.36
N SER A 190 24.66 6.80 8.33
CA SER A 190 25.40 6.72 9.58
C SER A 190 25.04 5.36 10.16
N LEU A 191 25.95 4.41 10.03
CA LEU A 191 25.88 3.12 10.70
C LEU A 191 25.92 3.43 12.20
N SER A 192 24.75 3.56 12.83
CA SER A 192 24.70 3.43 14.28
C SER A 192 25.11 1.98 14.57
N LEU A 193 26.38 1.83 14.94
CA LEU A 193 26.96 0.57 15.38
C LEU A 193 26.08 -0.01 16.51
N PRO A 194 25.89 -1.33 16.56
CA PRO A 194 25.29 -1.96 17.72
C PRO A 194 26.22 -1.74 18.92
N PHE A 195 25.68 -1.16 20.00
CA PHE A 195 26.22 -1.32 21.34
C PHE A 195 25.76 -2.65 21.90
#